data_AF-A0A2T7U5C4-F1
#
_entry.id   AF-A0A2T7U5C4-F1
#
_cell.length_a   1.000
_cell.length_b   1.000
_cell.length_c   1.000
_cell.angle_alpha   90.00
_cell.angle_beta   90.00
_cell.angle_gamma   90.00
#
_symmetry.space_group_name_H-M   'P 1'
#
loop_
_entity.id
_entity.type
_entity.pdbx_description
1 polymer ?
#
loop_
_entity_poly.entity_id
_entity_poly.type
_entity_poly.pdbx_seq_one_letter_code
_entity_poly.pdbx_strand_id
1 'polypeptide(L)'
;MTLHLPYGARVFASRQAYLLGYSVQRESARDQAYRGARKMRSKIGASSNLLEKLPAKPKWMRWATYWRHVDACQQAERQTLGFLVQSTGKILGRLIT
;
A
#
# COMPACT_ATOMS: atom_id res chain seq x y z
N MET A 1 0.28 1.22 31.79
CA MET A 1 0.59 2.11 30.66
C MET A 1 2.03 2.59 30.83
N THR A 2 2.98 2.12 30.02
CA THR A 2 4.42 2.42 30.19
C THR A 2 4.80 3.65 29.38
N LEU A 3 5.47 4.59 30.04
CA LEU A 3 6.02 5.81 29.44
C LEU A 3 7.51 5.59 29.16
N HIS A 4 7.97 6.06 28.01
CA HIS A 4 9.38 5.98 27.61
C HIS A 4 9.84 7.35 27.12
N LEU A 5 11.11 7.67 27.32
CA LEU A 5 11.74 8.90 26.83
C LEU A 5 12.53 8.56 25.57
N PRO A 6 12.05 8.94 24.37
CA PRO A 6 12.83 8.76 23.14
C PRO A 6 14.17 9.49 23.25
N TYR A 7 15.22 8.94 22.63
CA TYR A 7 16.52 9.61 22.58
C TYR A 7 16.36 11.00 21.94
N GLY A 8 16.74 12.06 22.67
CA GLY A 8 16.61 13.46 22.24
C GLY A 8 15.25 14.13 22.56
N ALA A 9 14.30 13.43 23.18
CA ALA A 9 13.03 14.03 23.60
C ALA A 9 13.12 14.67 24.99
N ARG A 10 12.35 15.74 25.21
CA ARG A 10 12.24 16.46 26.51
C ARG A 10 11.01 16.04 27.34
N VAL A 11 10.17 15.19 26.78
CA VAL A 11 8.89 14.75 27.37
C VAL A 11 8.72 13.25 27.21
N PHE A 12 8.22 12.62 28.26
CA PHE A 12 7.86 11.21 28.25
C PHE A 12 6.67 10.98 27.32
N ALA A 13 6.79 9.99 26.43
CA ALA A 13 5.73 9.59 25.52
C ALA A 13 5.29 8.16 25.84
N SER A 14 4.01 7.86 25.68
CA SER A 14 3.53 6.49 25.62
C SER A 14 3.61 6.01 24.17
N ARG A 15 4.17 4.82 23.92
CA ARG A 15 4.18 4.25 22.55
C ARG A 15 2.77 4.10 22.00
N GLN A 16 1.83 3.79 22.89
CA GLN A 16 0.43 3.55 22.57
C GLN A 16 -0.30 4.87 22.28
N ALA A 17 -0.07 5.92 23.09
CA ALA A 17 -0.73 7.21 22.91
C ALA A 17 -0.22 8.00 21.70
N TYR A 18 1.09 7.92 21.42
CA TYR A 18 1.70 8.55 20.25
C TYR A 18 1.74 7.64 19.02
N LEU A 19 1.11 6.46 19.12
CA LEU A 19 1.08 5.42 18.09
C LEU A 19 2.49 5.10 17.53
N LEU A 20 3.56 5.21 18.33
CA LEU A 20 4.97 4.91 17.99
C LEU A 20 5.23 3.40 17.79
N GLY A 21 4.22 2.67 17.30
CA GLY A 21 4.34 1.34 16.73
C GLY A 21 4.90 1.38 15.32
N TYR A 22 4.90 0.23 14.64
CA TYR A 22 5.40 0.12 13.28
C TYR A 22 4.56 0.96 12.31
N SER A 23 5.18 1.57 11.31
CA SER A 23 4.48 2.36 10.27
C SER A 23 3.33 1.58 9.63
N VAL A 24 3.53 0.28 9.41
CA VAL A 24 2.54 -0.69 8.92
C VAL A 24 1.24 -0.70 9.73
N GLN A 25 1.32 -0.51 11.05
CA GLN A 25 0.14 -0.51 11.94
C GLN A 25 -0.68 0.78 11.84
N ARG A 26 -0.10 1.84 11.25
CA ARG A 26 -0.72 3.15 11.06
C ARG A 26 -1.18 3.39 9.62
N GLU A 27 -0.92 2.44 8.71
CA GLU A 27 -1.35 2.54 7.32
C GLU A 27 -2.87 2.52 7.23
N SER A 28 -3.42 3.44 6.44
CA SER A 28 -4.85 3.44 6.11
C SER A 28 -5.21 2.20 5.28
N ALA A 29 -6.49 1.84 5.21
CA ALA A 29 -6.95 0.74 4.35
C ALA A 29 -6.51 0.92 2.88
N ARG A 30 -6.47 2.18 2.42
CA ARG A 30 -5.95 2.55 1.10
C ARG A 30 -4.45 2.27 0.99
N ASP A 31 -3.64 2.71 1.95
CA ASP A 31 -2.19 2.50 1.92
C ASP A 31 -1.83 1.01 1.99
N GLN A 32 -2.58 0.25 2.79
CA GLN A 32 -2.44 -1.20 2.87
C GLN A 32 -2.75 -1.88 1.52
N ALA A 33 -3.83 -1.46 0.85
CA ALA A 33 -4.17 -1.96 -0.49
C ALA A 33 -3.07 -1.62 -1.52
N TYR A 34 -2.57 -0.38 -1.52
CA TYR A 34 -1.45 0.04 -2.35
C TYR A 34 -0.19 -0.79 -2.12
N ARG A 35 0.17 -1.02 -0.85
CA ARG A 35 1.32 -1.85 -0.48
C ARG A 35 1.15 -3.29 -0.93
N GLY A 36 -0.07 -3.85 -0.78
CA GLY A 36 -0.42 -5.18 -1.28
C GLY A 36 -0.23 -5.30 -2.78
N ALA A 37 -0.75 -4.34 -3.55
CA ALA A 37 -0.60 -4.29 -5.00
C ALA A 37 0.88 -4.21 -5.43
N ARG A 38 1.67 -3.31 -4.81
CA ARG A 38 3.12 -3.19 -5.08
C ARG A 38 3.87 -4.48 -4.76
N LYS A 39 3.52 -5.15 -3.65
CA LYS A 39 4.13 -6.43 -3.26
C LYS A 39 3.86 -7.52 -4.30
N MET A 40 2.65 -7.59 -4.85
CA MET A 40 2.34 -8.56 -5.91
C MET A 40 3.09 -8.23 -7.21
N ARG A 41 3.13 -6.95 -7.61
CA ARG A 41 3.86 -6.47 -8.79
C ARG A 41 5.36 -6.78 -8.72
N SER A 42 5.97 -6.61 -7.55
CA SER A 42 7.38 -6.95 -7.31
C SER A 42 7.70 -8.43 -7.59
N LYS A 43 6.77 -9.37 -7.35
CA LYS A 43 7.00 -10.81 -7.58
C LYS A 43 7.22 -11.18 -9.05
N ILE A 44 6.74 -10.35 -9.97
CA ILE A 44 6.91 -10.53 -11.42
C ILE A 44 7.89 -9.51 -12.02
N GLY A 45 8.62 -8.78 -11.17
CA GLY A 45 9.57 -7.76 -11.60
C GLY A 45 8.92 -6.50 -12.19
N ALA A 46 7.64 -6.26 -11.88
CA ALA A 46 6.93 -5.07 -12.34
C ALA A 46 7.30 -3.84 -11.48
N SER A 47 7.14 -2.65 -12.07
CA SER A 47 7.29 -1.39 -11.35
C SER A 47 6.27 -1.23 -10.23
N SER A 48 6.57 -0.37 -9.24
CA SER A 48 5.64 -0.03 -8.17
C SER A 48 4.48 0.87 -8.62
N ASN A 49 4.53 1.36 -9.85
CA ASN A 49 3.50 2.20 -10.43
C ASN A 49 2.34 1.33 -10.93
N LEU A 50 1.16 1.48 -10.32
CA LEU A 50 -0.02 0.68 -10.69
C LEU A 50 -0.57 1.04 -12.08
N LEU A 51 -0.24 2.21 -12.62
CA LEU A 51 -0.70 2.65 -13.94
C LEU A 51 0.14 2.06 -15.09
N GLU A 52 1.31 1.53 -14.77
CA GLU A 52 2.16 0.90 -15.77
C GLU A 52 1.73 -0.53 -16.04
N LYS A 53 1.85 -0.95 -17.29
CA LYS A 53 1.56 -2.32 -17.72
C LYS A 53 2.48 -3.32 -17.01
N LEU A 54 1.94 -4.51 -16.72
CA LEU A 54 2.75 -5.62 -16.20
C LEU A 54 3.78 -6.09 -17.26
N PRO A 55 5.00 -6.46 -16.83
CA PRO A 55 6.03 -6.96 -17.72
C PRO A 55 5.66 -8.33 -18.27
N ALA A 56 6.35 -8.74 -19.34
CA ALA A 56 6.27 -10.11 -19.84
C ALA A 56 6.79 -11.11 -18.79
N LYS A 57 6.39 -12.38 -18.97
CA LYS A 57 6.76 -13.47 -18.08
C LYS A 57 8.28 -13.56 -17.88
N PRO A 58 8.77 -13.57 -16.61
CA PRO A 58 10.19 -13.74 -16.33
C PRO A 58 10.76 -15.06 -16.87
N LYS A 59 12.05 -15.03 -17.25
CA LYS A 59 12.79 -16.23 -17.62
C LYS A 59 12.75 -17.22 -16.45
N TRP A 60 12.49 -18.50 -16.72
CA TRP A 60 12.38 -19.60 -15.74
C TRP A 60 11.12 -19.66 -14.86
N MET A 61 10.26 -18.64 -14.85
CA MET A 61 8.97 -18.76 -14.16
C MET A 61 8.08 -19.79 -14.89
N ARG A 62 7.24 -20.55 -14.19
CA ARG A 62 6.22 -21.39 -14.87
C ARG A 62 5.05 -20.52 -15.32
N TRP A 63 4.44 -20.83 -16.48
CA TRP A 63 3.29 -20.06 -16.99
C TRP A 63 2.12 -20.02 -16.00
N ALA A 64 1.80 -21.15 -15.36
CA ALA A 64 0.77 -21.20 -14.33
C ALA A 64 1.07 -20.25 -13.15
N THR A 65 2.32 -20.20 -12.69
CA THR A 65 2.74 -19.28 -11.61
C THR A 65 2.64 -17.82 -12.05
N TYR A 66 3.06 -17.53 -13.28
CA TYR A 66 2.94 -16.19 -13.85
C TYR A 66 1.49 -15.71 -13.88
N TRP A 67 0.57 -16.51 -14.42
CA TRP A 67 -0.85 -16.15 -14.47
C TRP A 67 -1.46 -15.97 -13.08
N ARG A 68 -1.12 -16.82 -12.11
CA ARG A 68 -1.55 -16.63 -10.71
C ARG A 68 -1.06 -15.30 -10.13
N HIS A 69 0.15 -14.86 -10.47
CA HIS A 69 0.65 -13.56 -10.04
C HIS A 69 -0.02 -12.40 -10.77
N VAL A 70 -0.31 -12.54 -12.06
CA VAL A 70 -1.07 -11.55 -12.84
C VAL A 70 -2.46 -11.38 -12.24
N ASP A 71 -3.18 -12.47 -11.97
CA ASP A 71 -4.51 -12.43 -11.36
C ASP A 71 -4.47 -11.77 -9.97
N ALA A 72 -3.45 -12.09 -9.17
CA ALA A 72 -3.26 -11.48 -7.86
C ALA A 72 -2.96 -9.97 -7.95
N CYS A 73 -2.16 -9.53 -8.95
CA CYS A 73 -1.92 -8.11 -9.21
C CYS A 73 -3.23 -7.41 -9.58
N GLN A 74 -4.00 -7.96 -10.51
CA GLN A 74 -5.26 -7.37 -10.97
C GLN A 74 -6.30 -7.27 -9.85
N GLN A 75 -6.36 -8.25 -8.94
CA GLN A 75 -7.25 -8.19 -7.77
C GLN A 75 -6.84 -7.08 -6.80
N ALA A 76 -5.55 -6.98 -6.48
CA ALA A 76 -5.03 -5.95 -5.59
C ALA A 76 -5.15 -4.53 -6.21
N GLU A 77 -4.94 -4.40 -7.52
CA GLU A 77 -5.14 -3.17 -8.27
C GLU A 77 -6.62 -2.74 -8.25
N ARG A 78 -7.57 -3.65 -8.48
CA ARG A 78 -9.01 -3.36 -8.37
C ARG A 78 -9.39 -2.78 -7.00
N GLN A 79 -8.90 -3.38 -5.92
CA GLN A 79 -9.13 -2.88 -4.56
C GLN A 79 -8.56 -1.46 -4.40
N THR A 80 -7.34 -1.25 -4.89
CA THR A 80 -6.64 0.04 -4.77
C THR A 80 -7.30 1.15 -5.60
N LEU A 81 -7.67 0.86 -6.85
CA LEU A 81 -8.38 1.78 -7.74
C LEU A 81 -9.75 2.16 -7.18
N GLY A 82 -10.44 1.24 -6.51
CA GLY A 82 -11.69 1.55 -5.80
C GLY A 82 -11.55 2.68 -4.78
N PHE A 83 -10.46 2.67 -4.00
CA PHE A 83 -10.16 3.74 -3.04
C PHE A 83 -9.78 5.08 -3.70
N LEU A 84 -9.15 5.04 -4.88
CA LEU A 84 -8.84 6.26 -5.66
C LEU A 84 -10.12 6.96 -6.12
N VAL A 85 -11.04 6.22 -6.74
CA VAL A 85 -12.31 6.76 -7.27
C VAL A 85 -13.14 7.42 -6.15
N GLN A 86 -13.21 6.78 -4.98
CA GLN A 86 -13.89 7.34 -3.81
C GLN A 86 -13.23 8.63 -3.29
N SER A 87 -11.90 8.74 -3.42
CA SER A 87 -11.15 9.91 -2.94
C SER A 87 -11.25 11.09 -3.92
N THR A 88 -11.25 10.83 -5.24
CA THR A 88 -11.38 11.89 -6.25
C THR A 88 -12.72 12.62 -6.18
N GLY A 89 -13.81 11.92 -5.89
CA GLY A 89 -15.13 12.56 -5.72
C GLY A 89 -15.16 13.57 -4.56
N LYS A 90 -14.47 13.28 -3.45
CA LYS A 90 -14.32 14.20 -2.31
C LYS A 90 -13.45 15.42 -2.61
N ILE A 91 -12.42 15.26 -3.45
CA ILE A 91 -11.50 16.35 -3.81
C ILE A 91 -12.14 17.29 -4.81
N LEU A 92 -12.80 16.75 -5.86
CA LEU A 92 -13.46 17.56 -6.89
C LEU A 92 -14.70 18.28 -6.37
N GLY A 93 -15.50 17.65 -5.50
CA GLY A 93 -16.64 18.31 -4.86
C GLY A 93 -16.24 19.50 -3.96
N ARG A 94 -15.01 19.49 -3.44
CA ARG A 94 -14.45 20.56 -2.59
C ARG A 94 -13.80 21.70 -3.38
N LEU A 95 -13.64 21.54 -4.69
CA LEU A 95 -13.10 22.56 -5.61
C LEU A 95 -14.20 23.35 -6.33
N ILE A 96 -15.47 22.93 -6.23
CA ILE A 96 -16.62 23.57 -6.90
C ILE A 96 -17.58 24.24 -5.88
N THR A 97 -17.23 24.23 -4.59
CA THR A 97 -17.91 25.00 -3.53
C THR A 97 -16.97 26.07 -3.01
#